data_AF-A0A1B0GFT2-F1
#
_entry.id   AF-A0A1B0GFT2-F1
#
_cell.length_a   1.000
_cell.length_b   1.000
_cell.length_c   1.000
_cell.angle_alpha   90.00
_cell.angle_beta   90.00
_cell.angle_gamma   90.00
#
_symmetry.space_group_name_H-M   'P 1'
#
loop_
_entity.id
_entity.type
_entity.pdbx_description
1 polymer ?
#
loop_
_entity_poly.entity_id
_entity_poly.type
_entity_poly.pdbx_seq_one_letter_code
_entity_poly.pdbx_strand_id
1 'polypeptide(L)' 'MPLQSVKYAPGKLEILDQLLLPVQSKYLAVKGVEDGWKAINKMQ' A
#
# COMPACT_ATOMS: atom_id res chain seq x y z
N MET A 1 -16.19 -7.99 -0.55
CA MET A 1 -15.63 -6.83 0.18
C MET A 1 -15.01 -5.89 -0.83
N PRO A 2 -15.15 -4.56 -0.66
CA PRO A 2 -14.58 -3.60 -1.59
C PRO A 2 -13.04 -3.60 -1.54
N LEU A 3 -12.41 -3.23 -2.66
CA LEU A 3 -10.97 -2.98 -2.73
C LEU A 3 -10.61 -1.84 -1.76
N GLN A 4 -9.59 -2.06 -0.92
CA GLN A 4 -9.09 -1.04 0.00
C GLN A 4 -7.71 -0.57 -0.48
N SER A 5 -7.54 0.72 -0.77
CA SER A 5 -6.23 1.28 -1.11
C SER A 5 -5.30 1.34 0.10
N VAL A 6 -5.86 1.38 1.31
CA VAL A 6 -5.12 1.38 2.58
C VAL A 6 -5.78 0.38 3.53
N LYS A 7 -4.97 -0.47 4.14
CA LYS A 7 -5.35 -1.41 5.19
C LYS A 7 -4.53 -1.11 6.44
N TYR A 8 -5.21 -0.80 7.54
CA TYR A 8 -4.58 -0.49 8.81
C TYR A 8 -5.11 -1.41 9.91
N ALA A 9 -4.18 -1.89 10.72
CA ALA A 9 -4.44 -2.51 12.02
C ALA A 9 -3.37 -2.03 13.02
N PRO A 10 -3.60 -2.12 14.34
CA PRO A 10 -2.58 -1.80 15.33
C PRO A 10 -1.28 -2.57 15.04
N GLY A 11 -0.19 -1.85 14.81
CA GLY A 11 1.12 -2.42 14.46
C GLY A 11 1.28 -2.89 13.01
N LYS A 12 0.29 -2.69 12.13
CA LYS A 12 0.37 -3.10 10.72
C LYS A 12 -0.27 -2.07 9.79
N LEU A 13 0.51 -1.54 8.85
CA LEU A 13 0.04 -0.71 7.76
C LEU A 13 0.37 -1.39 6.43
N GLU A 14 -0.63 -1.54 5.56
CA GLU A 14 -0.48 -2.05 4.21
C GLU A 14 -1.17 -1.10 3.22
N ILE A 15 -0.53 -0.86 2.08
CA ILE A 15 -1.10 -0.09 0.97
C ILE A 15 -1.25 -0.98 -0.26
N LEU A 16 -2.23 -0.69 -1.11
CA LEU A 16 -2.37 -1.33 -2.40
C LEU A 16 -1.41 -0.70 -3.41
N ASP A 17 -0.61 -1.49 -4.11
CA ASP A 17 0.22 -1.00 -5.23
C ASP A 17 -0.67 -0.72 -6.44
N GLN A 18 -0.98 0.55 -6.67
CA GLN A 18 -1.91 0.98 -7.71
C GLN A 18 -1.33 0.87 -9.11
N LEU A 19 0.00 0.80 -9.26
CA LEU A 19 0.67 0.65 -10.55
C LEU A 19 0.43 -0.74 -11.17
N LEU A 20 0.00 -1.71 -10.37
CA LEU A 20 -0.32 -3.07 -10.81
C LEU A 20 -1.78 -3.25 -11.21
N LEU A 21 -2.64 -2.26 -10.95
CA LEU A 21 -4.04 -2.30 -11.32
C LEU A 21 -4.23 -2.06 -12.83
N PRO A 22 -5.30 -2.62 -13.43
CA PRO A 22 -6.29 -3.52 -12.82
C PRO A 22 -5.86 -4.99 -12.78
N VAL A 23 -4.72 -5.33 -13.38
CA VAL A 23 -4.28 -6.72 -13.64
C VAL A 23 -4.01 -7.48 -12.34
N GLN A 24 -3.43 -6.83 -11.35
CA GLN A 24 -3.06 -7.44 -10.07
C GLN A 24 -3.35 -6.50 -8.91
N SER A 25 -3.99 -7.04 -7.86
CA SER A 25 -4.16 -6.36 -6.58
C SER A 25 -3.13 -6.90 -5.59
N LYS A 26 -2.06 -6.13 -5.35
CA LYS A 26 -0.97 -6.51 -4.44
C LYS A 26 -0.83 -5.49 -3.30
N TYR A 27 -0.71 -5.99 -2.08
CA TYR A 27 -0.52 -5.16 -0.90
C TYR A 27 0.96 -5.12 -0.49
N LEU A 28 1.44 -3.93 -0.16
CA LEU A 28 2.79 -3.65 0.34
C LEU A 28 2.71 -3.26 1.80
N ALA A 29 3.50 -3.91 2.66
CA ALA A 29 3.61 -3.54 4.06
C ALA A 29 4.51 -2.31 4.23
N VAL A 30 4.03 -1.31 4.95
CA VAL A 30 4.79 -0.10 5.30
C VAL A 30 5.38 -0.30 6.69
N LYS A 31 6.69 -0.53 6.78
CA LYS A 31 7.36 -0.86 8.06
C LYS A 31 7.93 0.36 8.77
N GLY A 32 8.05 1.49 8.07
CA GLY A 32 8.61 2.72 8.62
C GLY A 32 8.37 3.93 7.75
N VAL A 33 8.88 5.07 8.19
CA VAL A 33 8.70 6.37 7.52
C VAL A 33 9.26 6.36 6.11
N GLU A 34 10.41 5.73 5.88
CA GLU A 34 11.04 5.65 4.56
C GLU A 34 10.19 4.85 3.57
N ASP A 35 9.59 3.73 3.99
CA ASP A 35 8.67 2.96 3.14
C ASP A 35 7.45 3.79 2.75
N GLY A 36 6.89 4.54 3.70
CA GLY A 36 5.77 5.44 3.47
C GLY A 36 6.13 6.56 2.49
N TRP A 37 7.30 7.18 2.66
CA TRP A 37 7.78 8.22 1.75
C TRP A 37 7.99 7.66 0.33
N LYS A 38 8.63 6.48 0.20
CA LYS A 38 8.86 5.83 -1.09
C LYS A 38 7.56 5.50 -1.80
N ALA A 39 6.56 5.00 -1.08
CA ALA A 39 5.25 4.70 -1.64
C ALA A 39 4.59 5.95 -2.25
N ILE A 40 4.56 7.05 -1.49
CA ILE A 40 3.98 8.33 -1.95
C ILE A 40 4.76 8.87 -3.16
N ASN A 41 6.09 8.92 -3.05
CA ASN A 41 6.95 9.48 -4.09
C ASN A 41 6.90 8.68 -5.41
N LYS A 42 6.64 7.37 -5.34
CA LYS A 42 6.50 6.50 -6.52
C LYS A 42 5.05 6.35 -6.99
N MET A 43 4.09 7.00 -6.33
CA MET A 43 2.66 6.84 -6.58
C MET A 43 2.20 5.37 -6.50
N GLN A 44 2.78 4.63 -5.56
CA GLN A 44 2.37 3.26 -5.27
C GLN A 44 1.06 3.24 -4.48
#